data_AF-A0A1G5TID0-F1
#
_entry.id   AF-A0A1G5TID0-F1
#
_cell.length_a   1.000
_cell.length_b   1.000
_cell.length_c   1.000
_cell.angle_alpha   90.00
_cell.angle_beta   90.00
_cell.angle_gamma   90.00
#
_symmetry.space_group_name_H-M   'P 1'
#
loop_
_entity.id
_entity.type
_entity.pdbx_description
1 polymer ?
#
loop_
_entity_poly.entity_id
_entity_poly.type
_entity_poly.pdbx_seq_one_letter_code
_entity_poly.pdbx_strand_id
1 'polypeptide(L)'
;MTNLERFYRSVHGRDLQPWERQLAVRIAAALNTTTDDDFVVHLLLVYMSTNAITNMYNELVAARNSLAEDSRDLIQALTADLRRNRLMTCVLLGVAALGILVSAGILGTVLSQSQGSAANEARLAAALEACEPRGSAGSPRGLGIGR
;
A
#
# COMPACT_ATOMS: atom_id res chain seq x y z
N MET A 1 -32.17 -22.71 53.83
CA MET A 1 -31.13 -22.78 52.79
C MET A 1 -31.51 -23.93 51.88
N THR A 2 -31.93 -23.62 50.65
CA THR A 2 -32.45 -24.61 49.68
C THR A 2 -31.31 -25.41 49.03
N ASN A 3 -31.62 -26.59 48.48
CA ASN A 3 -30.65 -27.39 47.71
C ASN A 3 -30.11 -26.59 46.52
N LEU A 4 -30.98 -25.80 45.87
CA LEU A 4 -30.61 -24.91 44.78
C LEU A 4 -29.63 -23.81 45.21
N GLU A 5 -29.85 -23.17 46.36
CA GLU A 5 -28.92 -22.17 46.92
C GLU A 5 -27.57 -22.78 47.28
N ARG A 6 -27.56 -23.98 47.88
CA ARG A 6 -26.34 -24.72 48.20
C ARG A 6 -25.57 -25.10 46.94
N PHE A 7 -26.26 -25.57 45.91
CA PHE A 7 -25.68 -25.91 44.62
C PHE A 7 -25.01 -24.69 43.97
N TYR A 8 -25.73 -23.55 43.90
CA TYR A 8 -25.19 -22.33 43.29
C TYR A 8 -23.96 -21.81 44.03
N ARG A 9 -23.98 -21.85 45.37
CA ARG A 9 -22.85 -21.44 46.18
C ARG A 9 -21.64 -22.36 45.98
N SER A 10 -21.85 -23.65 45.82
CA SER A 10 -20.79 -24.64 45.62
C SER A 10 -20.20 -24.59 44.21
N VAL A 11 -21.02 -24.45 43.17
CA VAL A 11 -20.59 -24.55 41.77
C VAL A 11 -20.17 -23.21 41.20
N HIS A 12 -20.90 -22.14 41.53
CA HIS A 12 -20.66 -20.80 40.97
C HIS A 12 -19.99 -19.84 41.97
N GLY A 13 -19.77 -20.24 43.23
CA GLY A 13 -19.14 -19.40 44.25
C GLY A 13 -19.97 -18.17 44.64
N ARG A 14 -21.22 -18.09 44.19
CA ARG A 14 -22.11 -16.94 44.39
C ARG A 14 -23.50 -17.38 44.83
N ASP A 15 -24.21 -16.47 45.49
CA ASP A 15 -25.60 -16.69 45.84
C ASP A 15 -26.50 -16.59 44.59
N LEU A 16 -27.66 -17.26 44.69
CA LEU A 16 -28.67 -17.35 43.62
C LEU A 16 -29.36 -16.00 43.42
N GLN A 17 -29.31 -15.47 42.19
CA GLN A 17 -29.86 -14.16 41.85
C GLN A 17 -31.41 -14.14 41.86
N PRO A 18 -32.05 -12.98 42.04
CA PRO A 18 -33.51 -12.88 42.17
C PRO A 18 -34.28 -13.43 40.96
N TRP A 19 -33.78 -13.20 39.75
CA TRP A 19 -34.40 -13.71 38.53
C TRP A 19 -34.19 -15.22 38.34
N GLU A 20 -33.05 -15.77 38.78
CA GLU A 20 -32.76 -17.22 38.76
C GLU A 20 -33.71 -17.96 39.70
N ARG A 21 -33.98 -17.38 40.88
CA ARG A 21 -35.02 -17.88 41.81
C ARG A 21 -36.39 -17.92 41.14
N GLN A 22 -36.76 -16.84 40.46
CA GLN A 22 -38.08 -16.73 39.85
C GLN A 22 -38.23 -17.73 38.68
N LEU A 23 -37.16 -17.98 37.94
CA LEU A 23 -37.14 -19.02 36.91
C LEU A 23 -37.26 -20.43 37.52
N ALA A 24 -36.52 -20.73 38.60
CA ALA A 24 -36.64 -21.99 39.31
C ALA A 24 -38.06 -22.24 39.84
N VAL A 25 -38.69 -21.21 40.41
CA VAL A 25 -40.09 -21.28 40.87
C VAL A 25 -41.06 -21.54 39.72
N ARG A 26 -40.85 -20.90 38.55
CA ARG A 26 -41.68 -21.14 37.37
C ARG A 26 -41.51 -22.56 36.81
N ILE A 27 -40.30 -23.09 36.81
CA ILE A 27 -40.02 -24.47 36.40
C ILE A 27 -40.67 -25.46 37.37
N ALA A 28 -40.50 -25.25 38.68
CA ALA A 28 -41.11 -26.07 39.70
C ALA A 28 -42.65 -26.07 39.59
N ALA A 29 -43.26 -24.89 39.42
CA ALA A 29 -44.70 -24.76 39.23
C ALA A 29 -45.19 -25.42 37.92
N ALA A 30 -44.47 -25.27 36.82
CA ALA A 30 -44.83 -25.88 35.54
C ALA A 30 -44.76 -27.41 35.57
N LEU A 31 -43.85 -27.97 36.35
CA LEU A 31 -43.68 -29.41 36.53
C LEU A 31 -44.50 -29.96 37.71
N ASN A 32 -45.22 -29.10 38.45
CA ASN A 32 -45.93 -29.43 39.69
C ASN A 32 -45.01 -30.10 40.73
N THR A 33 -43.79 -29.59 40.88
CA THR A 33 -42.74 -30.08 41.80
C THR A 33 -42.25 -28.97 42.74
N THR A 34 -41.24 -29.26 43.56
CA THR A 34 -40.61 -28.27 44.43
C THR A 34 -39.31 -27.74 43.83
N THR A 35 -38.92 -26.51 44.20
CA THR A 35 -37.66 -25.91 43.76
C THR A 35 -36.41 -26.60 44.31
N ASP A 36 -36.57 -27.50 45.29
CA ASP A 36 -35.48 -28.27 45.90
C ASP A 36 -35.23 -29.61 45.20
N ASP A 37 -36.08 -29.99 44.24
CA ASP A 37 -35.92 -31.20 43.46
C ASP A 37 -34.73 -31.09 42.49
N ASP A 38 -33.89 -32.13 42.46
CA ASP A 38 -32.65 -32.17 41.68
C ASP A 38 -32.89 -31.95 40.17
N PHE A 39 -34.04 -32.41 39.68
CA PHE A 39 -34.45 -32.21 38.30
C PHE A 39 -34.69 -30.73 37.95
N VAL A 40 -35.23 -29.92 38.88
CA VAL A 40 -35.44 -28.48 38.69
C VAL A 40 -34.09 -27.75 38.63
N VAL A 41 -33.15 -28.14 39.49
CA VAL A 41 -31.77 -27.62 39.48
C VAL A 41 -31.10 -27.92 38.14
N HIS A 42 -31.20 -29.16 37.66
CA HIS A 42 -30.61 -29.56 36.38
C HIS A 42 -31.23 -28.82 35.20
N LEU A 43 -32.57 -28.71 35.15
CA LEU A 43 -33.26 -28.02 34.06
C LEU A 43 -32.94 -26.52 34.02
N LEU A 44 -32.85 -25.88 35.19
CA LEU A 44 -32.42 -24.49 35.31
C LEU A 44 -31.00 -24.32 34.74
N LEU A 45 -30.09 -25.23 35.08
CA LEU A 45 -28.70 -25.17 34.62
C LEU A 45 -28.56 -25.38 33.11
N VAL A 46 -29.34 -26.32 32.55
CA VAL A 46 -29.42 -26.55 31.11
C VAL A 46 -29.96 -25.31 30.40
N TYR A 47 -31.04 -24.70 30.90
CA TYR A 47 -31.57 -23.46 30.32
C TYR A 47 -30.54 -22.33 30.32
N MET A 48 -29.84 -22.13 31.45
CA MET A 48 -28.83 -21.10 31.61
C MET A 48 -27.64 -21.31 30.67
N SER A 49 -27.14 -22.54 30.59
CA SER A 49 -26.03 -22.90 29.69
C SER A 49 -26.42 -22.71 28.23
N THR A 50 -27.63 -23.10 27.85
CA THR A 50 -28.13 -22.96 26.47
C THR A 50 -28.24 -21.49 26.10
N ASN A 51 -28.80 -20.65 26.97
CA ASN A 51 -28.92 -19.22 26.73
C ASN A 51 -27.55 -18.53 26.60
N ALA A 52 -26.58 -18.91 27.46
CA ALA A 52 -25.21 -18.40 27.36
C ALA A 52 -24.53 -18.83 26.05
N ILE A 53 -24.68 -20.09 25.65
CA ILE A 53 -24.14 -20.63 24.39
C ILE A 53 -24.75 -19.90 23.19
N THR A 54 -26.07 -19.67 23.17
CA THR A 54 -26.73 -18.94 22.09
C THR A 54 -26.23 -17.49 21.99
N ASN A 55 -26.07 -16.79 23.10
CA ASN A 55 -25.54 -15.43 23.09
C ASN A 55 -24.09 -15.39 22.61
N MET A 56 -23.22 -16.27 23.12
CA MET A 56 -21.83 -16.37 22.64
C MET A 56 -21.77 -16.73 21.16
N TYR A 57 -22.64 -17.61 20.68
CA TYR A 57 -22.72 -17.95 19.26
C TYR A 57 -23.11 -16.74 18.41
N ASN A 58 -24.11 -15.95 18.85
CA ASN A 58 -24.53 -14.76 18.13
C ASN A 58 -23.43 -13.69 18.09
N GLU A 59 -22.73 -13.46 19.21
CA GLU A 59 -21.59 -12.56 19.27
C GLU A 59 -20.43 -13.04 18.39
N LEU A 60 -20.15 -14.35 18.40
CA LEU A 60 -19.12 -14.94 17.54
C LEU A 60 -19.46 -14.81 16.06
N VAL A 61 -20.72 -15.00 15.69
CA VAL A 61 -21.20 -14.80 14.31
C VAL A 61 -21.08 -13.34 13.91
N ALA A 62 -21.44 -12.40 14.80
CA ALA A 62 -21.29 -10.97 14.55
C ALA A 62 -19.81 -10.57 14.37
N ALA A 63 -18.93 -11.04 15.27
CA ALA A 63 -17.49 -10.80 15.19
C ALA A 63 -16.88 -11.41 13.93
N ARG A 64 -17.29 -12.63 13.55
CA ARG A 64 -16.87 -13.27 12.29
C ARG A 64 -17.28 -12.45 11.08
N ASN A 65 -18.51 -11.95 11.04
CA ASN A 65 -18.99 -11.15 9.92
C ASN A 65 -18.24 -9.82 9.81
N SER A 66 -18.03 -9.13 10.93
CA SER A 66 -17.22 -7.90 10.97
C SER A 66 -15.78 -8.16 10.53
N LEU A 67 -15.15 -9.24 10.98
CA LEU A 67 -13.80 -9.60 10.56
C LEU A 67 -13.71 -9.92 9.06
N ALA A 68 -14.74 -10.58 8.51
CA ALA A 68 -14.81 -10.85 7.08
C ALA A 68 -14.97 -9.56 6.25
N GLU A 69 -15.73 -8.58 6.75
CA GLU A 69 -15.90 -7.27 6.13
C GLU A 69 -14.59 -6.47 6.15
N ASP A 70 -13.97 -6.32 7.33
CA ASP A 70 -12.65 -5.66 7.49
C ASP A 70 -11.58 -6.27 6.58
N SER A 71 -11.56 -7.61 6.45
CA SER A 71 -10.59 -8.29 5.59
C SER A 71 -10.77 -7.94 4.10
N ARG A 72 -12.02 -7.77 3.64
CA ARG A 72 -12.31 -7.38 2.26
C ARG A 72 -11.89 -5.94 2.01
N ASP A 73 -12.19 -5.06 2.96
CA ASP A 73 -11.83 -3.64 2.85
C ASP A 73 -10.31 -3.44 2.84
N LEU A 74 -9.57 -4.17 3.67
CA LEU A 74 -8.11 -4.17 3.66
C LEU A 74 -7.53 -4.66 2.32
N ILE A 75 -8.07 -5.75 1.77
CA ILE A 75 -7.63 -6.27 0.46
C ILE A 75 -7.91 -5.24 -0.64
N GLN A 76 -9.08 -4.60 -0.60
CA GLN A 76 -9.46 -3.59 -1.59
C GLN A 76 -8.60 -2.33 -1.50
N ALA A 77 -8.33 -1.85 -0.28
CA ALA A 77 -7.45 -0.72 -0.01
C ALA A 77 -6.01 -1.01 -0.47
N LEU A 78 -5.47 -2.18 -0.10
CA LEU A 78 -4.12 -2.60 -0.51
C LEU A 78 -4.02 -2.72 -2.03
N THR A 79 -5.04 -3.27 -2.69
CA THR A 79 -5.07 -3.39 -4.16
C THR A 79 -5.12 -2.00 -4.82
N ALA A 80 -5.90 -1.07 -4.26
CA ALA A 80 -5.97 0.29 -4.74
C ALA A 80 -4.63 1.03 -4.59
N ASP A 81 -3.97 0.89 -3.44
CA ASP A 81 -2.66 1.49 -3.18
C ASP A 81 -1.57 0.91 -4.08
N LEU A 82 -1.53 -0.41 -4.28
CA LEU A 82 -0.60 -1.04 -5.21
C LEU A 82 -0.84 -0.57 -6.65
N ARG A 83 -2.10 -0.45 -7.08
CA ARG A 83 -2.44 0.06 -8.41
C ARG A 83 -2.01 1.51 -8.57
N ARG A 84 -2.25 2.35 -7.57
CA ARG A 84 -1.85 3.77 -7.55
C ARG A 84 -0.32 3.90 -7.58
N ASN A 85 0.38 3.10 -6.78
CA ASN A 85 1.84 3.11 -6.74
C ASN A 85 2.44 2.66 -8.07
N ARG A 86 1.87 1.62 -8.70
CA ARG A 86 2.27 1.17 -10.04
C ARG A 86 2.08 2.27 -11.09
N LEU A 87 0.95 2.98 -11.07
CA LEU A 87 0.69 4.10 -11.96
C LEU A 87 1.69 5.24 -11.75
N MET A 88 1.93 5.65 -10.50
CA MET A 88 2.93 6.68 -10.17
C MET A 88 4.34 6.29 -10.63
N THR A 89 4.73 5.03 -10.41
CA THR A 89 6.04 4.52 -10.84
C THR A 89 6.16 4.55 -12.36
N CYS A 90 5.14 4.14 -13.11
CA CYS A 90 5.13 4.24 -14.57
C CYS A 90 5.24 5.69 -15.06
N VAL A 91 4.52 6.63 -14.43
CA VAL A 91 4.60 8.05 -14.77
C VAL A 91 6.00 8.59 -14.52
N LEU A 92 6.60 8.29 -13.36
CA LEU A 92 7.97 8.69 -13.02
C LEU A 92 9.00 8.14 -14.03
N LEU A 93 8.88 6.87 -14.41
CA LEU A 93 9.74 6.28 -15.45
C LEU A 93 9.56 6.96 -16.81
N GLY A 94 8.33 7.28 -17.20
CA GLY A 94 8.04 8.00 -18.44
C GLY A 94 8.69 9.38 -18.46
N VAL A 95 8.54 10.15 -17.37
CA VAL A 95 9.15 11.48 -17.23
C VAL A 95 10.68 11.39 -17.24
N ALA A 96 11.26 10.40 -16.56
CA ALA A 96 12.71 10.19 -16.57
C ALA A 96 13.23 9.86 -17.97
N ALA A 97 12.56 8.96 -18.69
CA ALA A 97 12.93 8.59 -20.06
C ALA A 97 12.86 9.79 -21.02
N LEU A 98 11.79 10.59 -20.92
CA LEU A 98 11.63 11.84 -21.68
C LEU A 98 12.76 12.83 -21.37
N GLY A 99 13.13 13.00 -20.09
CA GLY A 99 14.25 13.86 -19.69
C GLY A 99 15.58 13.43 -20.30
N ILE A 100 15.84 12.13 -20.34
CA ILE A 100 17.06 11.57 -20.97
C ILE A 100 17.06 11.84 -22.48
N LEU A 101 15.92 11.59 -23.16
CA LEU A 101 15.77 11.83 -24.60
C LEU A 101 15.98 13.31 -24.95
N VAL A 102 15.38 14.23 -24.18
CA VAL A 102 15.56 15.67 -24.38
C VAL A 102 17.03 16.06 -24.18
N SER A 103 17.67 15.54 -23.13
CA SER A 103 19.08 15.84 -22.83
C SER A 103 20.02 15.37 -23.94
N ALA A 104 19.80 14.15 -24.47
CA ALA A 104 20.55 13.61 -25.59
C ALA A 104 20.33 14.41 -26.87
N GLY A 105 19.10 14.86 -27.13
CA GLY A 105 18.77 15.72 -28.27
C GLY A 105 19.50 17.07 -28.22
N ILE A 106 19.50 17.73 -27.06
CA ILE A 106 20.22 19.00 -26.86
C ILE A 106 21.73 18.81 -27.06
N LEU A 107 22.30 17.73 -26.54
CA LEU A 107 23.72 17.45 -26.73
C LEU A 107 24.06 17.21 -28.21
N GLY A 108 23.17 16.50 -28.93
CA GLY A 108 23.32 16.27 -30.37
C GLY A 108 23.27 17.56 -31.19
N THR A 109 22.35 18.49 -30.88
CA THR A 109 22.27 19.78 -31.59
C THR A 109 23.50 20.65 -31.33
N VAL A 110 24.02 20.67 -30.09
CA VAL A 110 25.24 21.40 -29.74
C VAL A 110 26.45 20.83 -30.48
N LEU A 111 26.60 19.51 -30.51
CA LEU A 111 27.71 18.85 -31.23
C LEU A 111 27.63 19.12 -32.75
N SER A 112 26.43 19.09 -33.33
CA SER A 112 26.23 19.39 -34.75
C SER A 112 26.60 20.84 -35.08
N GLN A 113 26.22 21.81 -34.24
CA GLN A 113 26.63 23.21 -34.40
C GLN A 113 28.14 23.39 -34.27
N SER A 114 28.78 22.69 -33.32
CA SER A 114 30.23 22.73 -33.15
C SER A 114 30.98 22.19 -34.39
N GLN A 115 30.53 21.05 -34.93
CA GLN A 115 31.11 20.51 -36.17
C GLN A 115 30.86 21.43 -37.37
N GLY A 116 29.66 22.00 -37.49
CA GLY A 116 29.33 22.97 -38.52
C GLY A 116 30.22 24.22 -38.44
N SER A 117 30.45 24.75 -37.23
CA SER A 117 31.33 25.89 -36.99
C SER A 117 32.77 25.58 -37.37
N ALA A 118 33.32 24.45 -36.91
CA ALA A 118 34.69 24.05 -37.22
C ALA A 118 34.90 23.79 -38.72
N ALA A 119 33.92 23.17 -39.40
CA ALA A 119 33.96 22.96 -40.84
C ALA A 119 33.87 24.28 -41.62
N ASN A 120 33.09 25.25 -41.12
CA ASN A 120 32.97 26.56 -41.75
C ASN A 120 34.25 27.39 -41.56
N GLU A 121 34.85 27.35 -40.37
CA GLU A 121 36.16 27.95 -40.09
C GLU A 121 37.26 27.35 -40.97
N ALA A 122 37.31 26.03 -41.12
CA ALA A 122 38.27 25.36 -42.00
C ALA A 122 38.11 25.77 -43.47
N ARG A 123 36.86 25.95 -43.94
CA ARG A 123 36.58 26.47 -45.29
C ARG A 123 36.96 27.94 -45.44
N LEU A 124 36.78 28.75 -44.41
CA LEU A 124 37.13 30.16 -44.41
C LEU A 124 38.65 30.34 -44.40
N ALA A 125 39.38 29.53 -43.64
CA ALA A 125 40.85 29.46 -43.66
C ALA A 125 41.36 29.03 -45.05
N ALA A 126 40.79 27.97 -45.64
CA ALA A 126 41.16 27.53 -46.99
C ALA A 126 40.82 28.58 -48.06
N ALA A 127 39.71 29.31 -47.93
CA ALA A 127 39.34 30.40 -48.83
C ALA A 127 40.28 31.62 -48.67
N LEU A 128 40.74 31.92 -47.46
CA LEU A 128 41.72 32.97 -47.20
C LEU A 128 43.09 32.63 -47.79
N GLU A 129 43.56 31.37 -47.67
CA GLU A 129 44.77 30.92 -48.35
C GLU A 129 44.64 30.97 -49.88
N ALA A 130 43.46 30.64 -50.42
CA ALA A 130 43.20 30.75 -51.86
C ALA A 130 43.07 32.21 -52.35
N CYS A 131 42.68 33.13 -51.48
CA CYS A 131 42.59 34.56 -51.77
C CYS A 131 43.88 35.33 -51.48
N GLU A 132 44.93 34.69 -50.96
CA GLU A 132 46.26 35.31 -50.83
C GLU A 132 46.80 35.58 -52.25
N PRO A 133 46.76 36.84 -52.74
CA PRO A 133 47.06 37.13 -54.12
C PRO A 133 48.56 37.12 -54.29
N ARG A 134 49.03 36.24 -55.17
CA ARG A 134 50.38 36.29 -55.74
C ARG A 134 50.50 37.60 -56.54
N GLY A 135 50.95 38.67 -55.88
CA GLY A 135 51.01 40.01 -56.46
C GLY A 135 52.13 40.89 -55.90
N SER A 136 53.32 40.74 -56.51
CA SER A 136 54.29 41.81 -56.84
C SER A 136 54.95 42.65 -55.73
N ALA A 137 56.28 42.54 -55.58
CA ALA A 137 57.25 43.53 -56.09
C ALA A 137 58.69 43.29 -55.56
N GLY A 138 59.71 43.43 -56.42
CA GLY A 138 61.07 43.79 -55.98
C GLY A 138 62.26 43.05 -56.60
N SER A 139 62.48 43.17 -57.92
CA SER A 139 63.85 43.20 -58.49
C SER A 139 64.40 44.64 -58.33
N PRO A 140 65.73 44.99 -58.35
CA PRO A 140 66.78 44.30 -59.11
C PRO A 140 68.26 44.36 -58.61
N ARG A 141 69.12 43.67 -59.39
CA ARG A 141 70.54 43.93 -59.73
C ARG A 141 71.66 43.60 -58.73
N GLY A 142 72.49 42.63 -59.14
CA GLY A 142 73.91 42.50 -58.79
C GLY A 142 74.70 41.91 -59.96
N LEU A 143 75.40 42.78 -60.68
CA LEU A 143 76.31 42.48 -61.79
C LEU A 143 77.60 41.85 -61.24
N GLY A 144 78.10 40.76 -61.83
CA GLY A 144 79.36 40.12 -61.41
C GLY A 144 80.01 39.33 -62.54
N ILE A 145 80.98 39.95 -63.19
CA ILE A 145 81.78 39.51 -64.34
C ILE A 145 82.78 38.42 -63.93
N GLY A 146 83.05 37.44 -64.80
CA GLY A 146 84.32 36.70 -64.78
C GLY A 146 84.32 35.29 -65.43
N ARG A 147 84.37 35.18 -66.76
CA ARG A 147 85.57 34.84 -67.56
C ARG A 147 85.21 34.63 -69.03
#